data_AF-A0A5C7ZSL6-F1
#
_entry.id   AF-A0A5C7ZSL6-F1
#
_cell.length_a   1.000
_cell.length_b   1.000
_cell.length_c   1.000
_cell.angle_alpha   90.00
_cell.angle_beta   90.00
_cell.angle_gamma   90.00
#
_symmetry.space_group_name_H-M   'P 1'
#
loop_
_entity.id
_entity.type
_entity.pdbx_description
1 polymer ?
#
loop_
_entity_poly.entity_id
_entity_poly.type
_entity_poly.pdbx_seq_one_letter_code
_entity_poly.pdbx_strand_id
1 'polypeptide(L)'
;MNVKQKNSPRTLHDPDVPEITDDWIADADLYHGEKLMRRGRPKLANPRQLLSLRLPPQIIKRWKASGPGWQTRMAEALEKSAPKAQGPAG
;
A
#
# COMPACT_ATOMS: atom_id res chain seq x y z
N MET A 1 -22.30 -24.80 -35.75
CA MET A 1 -22.31 -23.35 -36.05
C MET A 1 -20.91 -22.96 -36.49
N ASN A 2 -20.74 -22.37 -37.67
CA ASN A 2 -19.44 -22.08 -38.26
C ASN A 2 -19.10 -20.59 -38.03
N VAL A 3 -18.06 -20.29 -37.25
CA VAL A 3 -17.65 -18.90 -36.98
C VAL A 3 -16.66 -18.48 -38.07
N LYS A 4 -17.12 -17.64 -39.01
CA LYS A 4 -16.26 -16.96 -39.98
C LYS A 4 -15.23 -16.10 -39.25
N GLN A 5 -13.96 -16.46 -39.33
CA GLN A 5 -12.87 -15.59 -38.88
C GLN A 5 -12.80 -14.38 -39.80
N LYS A 6 -12.89 -13.18 -39.21
CA LYS A 6 -12.80 -11.91 -39.94
C LYS A 6 -11.32 -11.64 -40.21
N ASN A 7 -10.96 -11.46 -41.48
CA ASN A 7 -9.62 -11.06 -41.90
C ASN A 7 -9.20 -9.78 -41.16
N SER A 8 -8.17 -9.89 -40.32
CA SER A 8 -7.50 -8.72 -39.75
C SER A 8 -6.79 -7.94 -40.85
N PRO A 9 -6.79 -6.59 -40.82
CA PRO A 9 -6.06 -5.79 -41.79
C PRO A 9 -4.56 -6.11 -41.71
N ARG A 10 -3.91 -6.05 -42.87
CA ARG A 10 -2.45 -6.19 -43.03
C ARG A 10 -1.74 -5.28 -42.03
N THR A 11 -0.74 -5.82 -41.33
CA THR A 11 0.20 -5.06 -40.50
C THR A 11 0.75 -3.88 -41.28
N LEU A 12 0.38 -2.67 -40.86
CA LEU A 12 0.94 -1.43 -41.37
C LEU A 12 2.35 -1.31 -40.77
N HIS A 13 3.38 -1.49 -41.61
CA HIS A 13 4.77 -1.32 -41.21
C HIS A 13 5.14 0.13 -41.52
N ASP A 14 5.04 0.99 -40.51
CA ASP A 14 5.42 2.39 -40.59
C ASP A 14 6.91 2.51 -40.16
N PRO A 15 7.82 2.94 -41.07
CA PRO A 15 9.26 2.98 -40.79
C PRO A 15 9.66 4.02 -39.73
N ASP A 16 8.77 4.94 -39.36
CA ASP A 16 9.03 5.96 -38.33
C ASP A 16 8.66 5.49 -36.91
N VAL A 17 8.06 4.30 -36.76
CA VAL A 17 7.69 3.74 -35.45
C VAL A 17 8.92 3.07 -34.82
N PRO A 18 9.35 3.50 -33.61
CA PRO A 18 10.47 2.86 -32.93
C PRO A 18 10.15 1.40 -32.56
N GLU A 19 11.18 0.55 -32.59
CA GLU A 19 11.05 -0.82 -32.15
C GLU A 19 10.82 -0.89 -30.62
N ILE A 20 9.92 -1.77 -30.20
CA ILE A 20 9.68 -2.08 -28.79
C ILE A 20 10.85 -2.91 -28.25
N THR A 21 11.81 -2.25 -27.60
CA THR A 21 12.98 -2.91 -27.00
C THR A 21 12.71 -3.39 -25.58
N ASP A 22 13.45 -4.40 -25.10
CA ASP A 22 13.33 -4.90 -23.73
C ASP A 22 13.62 -3.84 -22.67
N ASP A 23 14.58 -2.94 -22.93
CA ASP A 23 14.88 -1.79 -22.06
C ASP A 23 13.68 -0.83 -21.97
N TRP A 24 13.00 -0.59 -23.09
CA TRP A 24 11.80 0.25 -23.11
C TRP A 24 10.62 -0.40 -22.37
N ILE A 25 10.51 -1.73 -22.43
CA ILE A 25 9.54 -2.50 -21.62
C ILE A 25 9.90 -2.43 -20.13
N ALA A 26 11.18 -2.49 -19.78
CA ALA A 26 11.63 -2.52 -18.39
C ALA A 26 11.29 -1.22 -17.63
N ASP A 27 11.38 -0.07 -18.31
CA ASP A 27 11.05 1.25 -17.78
C ASP A 27 9.56 1.62 -17.92
N ALA A 28 8.76 0.77 -18.55
CA ALA A 28 7.35 1.07 -18.80
C ALA A 28 6.53 1.14 -17.50
N ASP A 29 5.77 2.21 -17.35
CA ASP A 29 4.80 2.40 -16.29
C ASP A 29 3.52 1.58 -16.53
N LEU A 30 3.08 0.82 -15.52
CA LEU A 30 1.85 0.04 -15.62
C LEU A 30 0.63 0.89 -15.23
N TYR A 31 -0.28 1.08 -16.17
CA TYR A 31 -1.55 1.78 -15.95
C TYR A 31 -2.72 0.79 -15.90
N HIS A 32 -3.68 1.03 -15.00
CA HIS A 32 -4.99 0.39 -15.03
C HIS A 32 -6.06 1.47 -15.18
N GLY A 33 -6.60 1.63 -16.40
CA GLY A 33 -7.36 2.83 -16.76
C GLY A 33 -6.48 4.08 -16.71
N GLU A 34 -6.96 5.14 -16.06
CA GLU A 34 -6.19 6.39 -15.86
C GLU A 34 -5.21 6.33 -14.66
N LYS A 35 -5.14 5.20 -13.95
CA LYS A 35 -4.39 5.10 -12.69
C LYS A 35 -3.04 4.41 -12.89
N LEU A 36 -1.97 5.16 -12.60
CA LEU A 36 -0.61 4.65 -12.50
C LEU A 36 -0.48 3.66 -11.32
N MET A 37 -0.21 2.39 -11.62
CA MET A 37 0.06 1.37 -10.62
C MET A 37 1.54 1.40 -10.25
N ARG A 38 1.88 2.16 -9.20
CA ARG A 38 3.24 2.17 -8.64
C ARG A 38 3.60 0.77 -8.11
N ARG A 39 4.69 0.18 -8.61
CA ARG A 39 5.26 -1.07 -8.09
C ARG A 39 5.61 -0.88 -6.60
N GLY A 40 4.99 -1.64 -5.71
CA GLY A 40 5.23 -1.61 -4.26
C GLY A 40 4.15 -2.32 -3.43
N ARG A 41 4.42 -2.57 -2.14
CA ARG A 41 3.42 -3.12 -1.21
C ARG A 41 2.19 -2.19 -1.19
N PRO A 42 0.97 -2.71 -1.34
CA PRO A 42 -0.23 -1.88 -1.29
C PRO A 42 -0.27 -1.06 0.00
N LYS A 43 -0.67 0.21 -0.13
CA LYS A 43 -0.79 1.13 1.00
C LYS A 43 -1.79 0.54 2.01
N LEU A 44 -1.36 0.32 3.24
CA LEU A 44 -2.24 -0.17 4.31
C LEU A 44 -3.40 0.82 4.51
N ALA A 45 -4.63 0.32 4.65
CA ALA A 45 -5.81 1.17 4.84
C ALA A 45 -5.72 2.00 6.14
N ASN A 46 -5.22 1.41 7.22
CA ASN A 46 -5.04 2.07 8.52
C ASN A 46 -3.60 1.85 9.02
N PRO A 47 -2.62 2.67 8.58
CA PRO A 47 -1.25 2.56 9.07
C PRO A 47 -1.15 3.05 10.52
N ARG A 48 -0.28 2.41 11.31
CA ARG A 48 0.05 2.90 12.65
C ARG A 48 0.72 4.27 12.51
N GLN A 49 0.20 5.26 13.23
CA GLN A 49 0.77 6.60 13.22
C GLN A 49 1.88 6.70 14.27
N LEU A 50 3.00 7.31 13.90
CA LEU A 50 4.07 7.62 14.83
C LEU A 50 3.64 8.82 15.68
N LEU A 51 3.39 8.58 16.97
CA LEU A 51 3.07 9.62 17.94
C LEU A 51 4.25 9.87 18.87
N SER A 52 4.65 11.13 19.04
CA SER A 52 5.61 11.53 20.07
C SER A 52 4.87 11.82 21.38
N LEU A 53 4.90 10.88 22.32
CA LEU A 53 4.25 10.98 23.63
C LEU A 53 5.30 10.94 24.75
N ARG A 54 5.13 11.79 25.77
CA ARG A 54 5.97 11.76 26.98
C ARG A 54 5.34 10.83 28.02
N LEU A 55 6.12 9.85 28.47
CA LEU A 55 5.73 8.91 29.53
C LEU A 55 6.77 8.89 30.65
N PRO A 56 6.36 8.67 31.91
CA PRO A 56 7.29 8.45 33.00
C PRO A 56 8.29 7.32 32.69
N PRO A 57 9.58 7.48 33.03
CA PRO A 57 10.62 6.52 32.67
C PRO A 57 10.39 5.13 33.27
N GLN A 58 9.75 5.06 34.44
CA GLN A 58 9.45 3.79 35.11
C GLN A 58 8.46 2.93 34.32
N ILE A 59 7.51 3.55 33.62
CA ILE A 59 6.55 2.85 32.76
C ILE A 59 7.29 2.26 31.57
N ILE A 60 8.13 3.06 30.90
CA ILE A 60 8.92 2.62 29.76
C ILE A 60 9.84 1.45 30.15
N LYS A 61 10.50 1.53 31.31
CA LYS A 61 11.35 0.43 31.82
C LYS A 61 10.57 -0.86 32.02
N ARG A 62 9.38 -0.80 32.63
CA ARG A 62 8.51 -1.98 32.84
C ARG A 62 8.11 -2.62 31.51
N TRP A 63 7.71 -1.81 30.53
CA TRP A 63 7.36 -2.32 29.20
C TRP A 63 8.57 -2.90 28.47
N LYS A 64 9.72 -2.21 28.46
CA LYS A 64 10.94 -2.76 27.85
C LYS A 64 11.37 -4.08 28.49
N ALA A 65 11.27 -4.20 29.82
CA ALA A 65 11.57 -5.42 30.56
C ALA A 65 10.63 -6.59 30.22
N SER A 66 9.44 -6.31 29.66
CA SER A 66 8.53 -7.36 29.20
C SER A 66 9.06 -8.13 27.99
N GLY A 67 10.11 -7.63 27.31
CA GLY A 67 10.79 -8.30 26.20
C GLY A 67 10.49 -7.70 24.82
N PRO A 68 10.93 -8.37 23.73
CA PRO A 68 10.67 -7.95 22.36
C PRO A 68 9.17 -7.73 22.09
N GLY A 69 8.84 -6.79 21.22
CA GLY A 69 7.44 -6.48 20.88
C GLY A 69 6.65 -5.76 21.98
N TRP A 70 7.31 -5.21 23.01
CA TRP A 70 6.65 -4.45 24.07
C TRP A 70 5.82 -3.26 23.56
N GLN A 71 6.24 -2.61 22.46
CA GLN A 71 5.46 -1.53 21.84
C GLN A 71 4.13 -2.03 21.27
N THR A 72 4.11 -3.24 20.70
CA THR A 72 2.88 -3.83 20.18
C THR A 72 1.92 -4.16 21.32
N ARG A 73 2.41 -4.81 22.39
CA ARG A 73 1.59 -5.08 23.59
C ARG A 73 1.09 -3.80 24.27
N MET A 74 1.91 -2.75 24.29
CA MET A 74 1.50 -1.45 24.83
C MET A 74 0.37 -0.84 23.99
N ALA A 75 0.43 -0.92 22.66
CA ALA A 75 -0.64 -0.43 21.80
C ALA A 75 -1.95 -1.22 21.98
N GLU A 76 -1.87 -2.56 22.08
CA GLU A 76 -3.04 -3.41 22.36
C GLU A 76 -3.68 -3.07 23.72
N ALA A 77 -2.85 -2.77 24.73
CA ALA A 77 -3.35 -2.34 26.03
C ALA A 77 -4.07 -0.98 25.94
N LEU A 78 -3.51 -0.03 25.18
CA LEU A 78 -4.14 1.27 24.94
C LEU A 78 -5.49 1.15 24.22
N GLU A 79 -5.60 0.24 23.25
CA GLU A 79 -6.84 -0.04 22.53
C GLU A 79 -7.92 -0.61 23.46
N LYS A 80 -7.55 -1.54 24.35
CA LYS A 80 -8.47 -2.11 25.35
C LYS A 80 -8.91 -1.08 26.39
N SER A 81 -8.03 -0.15 26.75
CA SER A 81 -8.32 0.91 27.72
C SER A 81 -8.90 2.18 27.09
N ALA A 82 -9.07 2.20 25.77
CA ALA A 82 -9.55 3.39 25.08
C ALA A 82 -10.91 3.79 25.68
N PRO A 83 -11.13 5.08 25.98
CA PRO A 83 -12.42 5.54 26.46
C PRO A 83 -13.49 5.11 25.45
N LYS A 84 -14.61 4.56 25.94
CA LYS A 84 -15.80 4.41 25.09
C LYS A 84 -16.07 5.77 24.50
N ALA A 85 -16.19 5.85 23.18
CA ALA A 85 -16.47 7.10 22.49
C ALA A 85 -17.61 7.80 23.22
N GLN A 86 -17.29 8.86 23.97
CA GLN A 86 -18.28 9.82 24.38
C GLN A 86 -18.69 10.45 23.04
N GLY A 87 -19.81 9.99 22.49
CA GLY A 87 -20.43 10.63 21.33
C GLY A 87 -20.55 12.12 21.59
N PRO A 88 -20.53 12.97 20.55
CA PRO A 88 -20.54 14.40 20.74
C PRO A 88 -21.75 14.77 21.61
N ALA A 89 -21.49 15.38 22.76
CA ALA A 89 -22.51 16.14 23.46
C ALA A 89 -22.79 17.35 22.57
N GLY A 90 -23.85 17.25 21.76
CA GLY A 90 -24.32 18.26 20.82
C GLY A 90 -25.71 17.90 20.32
#